data_AF-A0A494T9X3-F1
#
_entry.id   AF-A0A494T9X3-F1
#
_cell.length_a   1.000
_cell.length_b   1.000
_cell.length_c   1.000
_cell.angle_alpha   90.00
_cell.angle_beta   90.00
_cell.angle_gamma   90.00
#
_symmetry.space_group_name_H-M   'P 1'
#
loop_
_entity.id
_entity.type
_entity.pdbx_description
1 polymer ?
#
loop_
_entity_poly.entity_id
_entity_poly.type
_entity_poly.pdbx_seq_one_letter_code
_entity_poly.pdbx_strand_id
1 'polypeptide(L)'
;MTDFVKYDLDTGAFRGAGSTSDDHVDQQASTGIGVVRALQDVLISNTVDGITLITVDLTPVRGFLTAKIDADAGAFRAQFITVSPGQEMTYVFKAAEAKAWVAGAPDADFPFMAAEAAAGGRTIADVQTEVAYSSALFIKLGSRIEGARMAAKAAVTAATNIKDMVAASAVDWAALAAP
;
A
#
# COMPACT_ATOMS: atom_id res chain seq x y z
N MET A 1 7.10 -16.38 -15.27
CA MET A 1 8.16 -16.90 -14.38
C MET A 1 8.45 -15.78 -13.40
N THR A 2 8.52 -16.07 -12.11
CA THR A 2 8.76 -15.11 -11.04
C THR A 2 10.20 -15.24 -10.58
N ASP A 3 10.94 -14.14 -10.58
CA ASP A 3 12.30 -14.07 -10.05
C ASP A 3 12.26 -13.99 -8.51
N PHE A 4 13.23 -14.63 -7.87
CA PHE A 4 13.35 -14.65 -6.42
C PHE A 4 14.80 -14.62 -5.95
N VAL A 5 14.98 -14.21 -4.70
CA VAL A 5 16.25 -14.16 -3.99
C VAL A 5 16.16 -15.01 -2.73
N LYS A 6 17.16 -15.86 -2.52
CA LYS A 6 17.41 -16.57 -1.27
C LYS A 6 18.33 -15.73 -0.40
N TYR A 7 17.99 -15.63 0.89
CA TYR A 7 18.78 -14.89 1.84
C TYR A 7 18.86 -15.61 3.18
N ASP A 8 19.92 -15.34 3.92
CA ASP A 8 20.13 -15.84 5.26
C ASP A 8 19.18 -15.16 6.25
N LEU A 9 18.38 -15.93 6.99
CA LEU A 9 17.36 -15.36 7.89
C LEU A 9 17.96 -14.58 9.07
N ASP A 10 19.17 -14.93 9.49
CA ASP A 10 19.83 -14.31 10.64
C ASP A 10 20.53 -13.01 10.23
N THR A 11 21.26 -13.04 9.12
CA THR A 11 22.15 -11.95 8.68
C THR A 11 21.61 -11.10 7.53
N GLY A 12 20.61 -11.59 6.79
CA GLY A 12 20.13 -10.93 5.57
C GLY A 12 21.07 -11.05 4.36
N ALA A 13 22.14 -11.84 4.48
CA ALA A 13 23.12 -12.04 3.42
C ALA A 13 22.51 -12.78 2.22
N PHE A 14 22.92 -12.41 1.01
CA PHE A 14 22.53 -13.10 -0.22
C PHE A 14 23.03 -14.55 -0.23
N ARG A 15 22.18 -15.50 -0.61
CA ARG A 15 22.47 -16.94 -0.66
C ARG A 15 22.22 -17.58 -2.03
N GLY A 16 21.54 -16.87 -2.93
CA GLY A 16 21.27 -17.33 -4.28
C GLY A 16 20.09 -16.58 -4.89
N ALA A 17 19.92 -16.74 -6.19
CA ALA A 17 18.77 -16.23 -6.92
C ALA A 17 18.33 -17.29 -7.93
N GLY A 18 17.11 -17.14 -8.44
CA GLY A 18 16.58 -17.98 -9.48
C GLY A 18 15.20 -17.54 -9.89
N SER A 19 14.57 -18.33 -10.73
CA SER A 19 13.25 -18.06 -11.25
C SER A 19 12.44 -19.34 -11.33
N THR A 20 11.15 -19.26 -11.02
CA THR A 20 10.24 -20.41 -11.02
C THR A 20 8.80 -19.94 -11.25
N SER A 21 7.80 -20.83 -11.18
CA SER A 21 6.41 -20.41 -11.16
C SER A 21 6.06 -19.76 -9.82
N ASP A 22 5.12 -18.81 -9.80
CA ASP A 22 4.87 -17.99 -8.60
C ASP A 22 4.44 -18.82 -7.37
N ASP A 23 3.70 -19.90 -7.61
CA ASP A 23 3.25 -20.90 -6.63
C ASP A 23 4.38 -21.77 -6.06
N HIS A 24 5.55 -21.78 -6.70
CA HIS A 24 6.73 -22.53 -6.27
C HIS A 24 7.81 -21.66 -5.62
N VAL A 25 7.65 -20.33 -5.57
CA VAL A 25 8.66 -19.44 -4.98
C VAL A 25 8.88 -19.74 -3.50
N ASP A 26 7.80 -19.89 -2.74
CA ASP A 26 7.91 -20.08 -1.28
C ASP A 26 8.53 -21.45 -0.93
N GLN A 27 8.43 -22.43 -1.83
CA GLN A 27 9.06 -23.75 -1.71
C GLN A 27 10.58 -23.70 -1.90
N GLN A 28 11.13 -22.58 -2.38
CA GLN A 28 12.57 -22.39 -2.53
C GLN A 28 13.29 -22.10 -1.21
N ALA A 29 12.53 -21.82 -0.15
CA ALA A 29 13.04 -21.61 1.21
C ALA A 29 13.54 -22.93 1.81
N SER A 30 14.44 -22.82 2.78
CA SER A 30 14.97 -23.97 3.51
C SER A 30 15.37 -23.55 4.92
N THR A 31 15.83 -24.50 5.74
CA THR A 31 16.24 -24.19 7.12
C THR A 31 17.32 -23.11 7.14
N GLY A 32 17.05 -21.99 7.81
CA GLY A 32 17.95 -20.82 7.89
C GLY A 32 17.93 -19.91 6.66
N ILE A 33 17.16 -20.24 5.61
CA ILE A 33 17.12 -19.52 4.33
C ILE A 33 15.71 -19.03 4.02
N GLY A 34 15.56 -17.72 3.94
CA GLY A 34 14.34 -17.07 3.48
C GLY A 34 14.34 -16.87 1.97
N VAL A 35 13.15 -16.63 1.41
CA VAL A 35 12.96 -16.29 0.00
C VAL A 35 12.14 -15.01 -0.10
N VAL A 36 12.52 -14.13 -1.01
CA VAL A 36 11.75 -12.95 -1.38
C VAL A 36 11.66 -12.85 -2.90
N ARG A 37 10.49 -12.49 -3.42
CA ARG A 37 10.29 -12.24 -4.85
C ARG A 37 11.02 -10.96 -5.28
N ALA A 38 11.36 -10.89 -6.56
CA ALA A 38 11.99 -9.73 -7.19
C ALA A 38 11.23 -9.39 -8.48
N LEU A 39 11.26 -8.12 -8.89
CA LEU A 39 10.62 -7.70 -10.16
C LEU A 39 11.33 -8.24 -11.41
N GLN A 40 12.61 -8.58 -11.27
CA GLN A 40 13.49 -9.10 -12.31
C GLN A 40 14.70 -9.79 -11.63
N ASP A 41 15.54 -10.44 -12.42
CA ASP A 41 16.82 -11.01 -11.95
C ASP A 41 17.69 -9.96 -11.24
N VAL A 42 18.35 -10.39 -10.17
CA VAL A 42 19.24 -9.57 -9.33
C VAL A 42 20.70 -9.79 -9.66
N LEU A 43 21.05 -10.79 -10.46
CA LEU A 43 22.42 -11.07 -10.86
C LEU A 43 22.79 -10.20 -12.06
N ILE A 44 23.83 -9.38 -11.90
CA ILE A 44 24.38 -8.56 -12.98
C ILE A 44 25.71 -9.17 -13.40
N SER A 45 25.82 -9.49 -14.69
CA SER A 45 27.06 -9.99 -15.31
C SER A 45 27.76 -8.88 -16.07
N ASN A 46 28.97 -8.53 -15.65
CA ASN A 46 29.83 -7.55 -16.33
C ASN A 46 31.16 -8.18 -16.70
N THR A 47 31.67 -7.89 -17.90
CA THR A 47 33.02 -8.31 -18.31
C THR A 47 34.00 -7.16 -18.13
N VAL A 48 35.04 -7.37 -17.33
CA VAL A 48 36.13 -6.40 -17.09
C VAL A 48 37.45 -7.09 -17.43
N ASP A 49 38.20 -6.54 -18.39
CA ASP A 49 39.48 -7.10 -18.86
C ASP A 49 39.44 -8.59 -19.24
N GLY A 50 38.31 -9.03 -19.83
CA GLY A 50 38.10 -10.42 -20.23
C GLY A 50 37.64 -11.36 -19.10
N ILE A 51 37.43 -10.85 -17.89
CA ILE A 51 36.91 -11.60 -16.74
C ILE A 51 35.43 -11.25 -16.52
N THR A 52 34.57 -12.27 -16.43
CA THR A 52 33.17 -12.09 -16.04
C THR A 52 33.06 -11.95 -14.52
N LEU A 53 32.59 -10.79 -14.07
CA LEU A 53 32.25 -10.47 -12.69
C LEU A 53 30.74 -10.53 -12.53
N ILE A 54 30.27 -11.30 -11.54
CA ILE A 54 28.87 -11.34 -11.13
C ILE A 54 28.68 -10.50 -9.87
N THR A 55 27.79 -9.51 -9.94
CA THR A 55 27.37 -8.70 -8.78
C THR A 55 25.88 -8.89 -8.51
N VAL A 56 25.46 -8.51 -7.30
CA VAL A 56 24.05 -8.58 -6.87
C VAL A 56 23.49 -7.17 -6.77
N ASP A 57 22.42 -6.88 -7.51
CA ASP A 57 21.62 -5.67 -7.39
C ASP A 57 20.29 -5.97 -6.69
N LEU A 58 20.07 -5.34 -5.54
CA LEU A 58 18.84 -5.53 -4.76
C LEU A 58 17.72 -4.55 -5.14
N THR A 59 17.92 -3.69 -6.15
CA THR A 59 16.88 -2.80 -6.67
C THR A 59 15.60 -3.55 -7.08
N PRO A 60 15.66 -4.71 -7.75
CA PRO A 60 14.47 -5.50 -8.06
C PRO A 60 13.70 -6.00 -6.82
N VAL A 61 14.40 -6.33 -5.73
CA VAL A 61 13.78 -6.75 -4.46
C VAL A 61 13.08 -5.55 -3.80
N ARG A 62 13.72 -4.38 -3.75
CA ARG A 62 13.11 -3.15 -3.23
C ARG A 62 11.86 -2.77 -4.03
N GLY A 63 11.93 -2.86 -5.35
CA GLY A 63 10.79 -2.60 -6.23
C GLY A 63 9.62 -3.53 -5.91
N PHE A 64 9.88 -4.83 -5.75
CA PHE A 64 8.84 -5.80 -5.41
C PHE A 64 8.20 -5.48 -4.03
N LEU A 65 9.02 -5.26 -3.00
CA LEU A 65 8.53 -5.02 -1.65
C LEU A 65 7.74 -3.70 -1.53
N THR A 66 8.18 -2.65 -2.21
CA THR A 66 7.43 -1.38 -2.23
C THR A 66 6.10 -1.48 -2.97
N ALA A 67 6.06 -2.23 -4.07
CA ALA A 67 4.81 -2.54 -4.78
C ALA A 67 3.85 -3.38 -3.90
N LYS A 68 4.39 -4.37 -3.17
CA LYS A 68 3.62 -5.15 -2.20
C LYS A 68 3.01 -4.26 -1.10
N ILE A 69 3.79 -3.33 -0.52
CA ILE A 69 3.28 -2.39 0.48
C ILE A 69 2.12 -1.55 -0.07
N ASP A 70 2.25 -1.06 -1.31
CA ASP A 70 1.18 -0.27 -1.95
C ASP A 70 -0.09 -1.11 -2.19
N ALA A 71 0.08 -2.37 -2.62
CA ALA A 71 -1.03 -3.31 -2.81
C ALA A 71 -1.72 -3.66 -1.50
N ASP A 72 -0.97 -3.99 -0.44
CA ASP A 72 -1.51 -4.32 0.87
C ASP A 72 -2.24 -3.12 1.50
N ALA A 73 -1.67 -1.91 1.40
CA ALA A 73 -2.31 -0.67 1.86
C ALA A 73 -3.62 -0.40 1.10
N GLY A 74 -3.65 -0.65 -0.21
CA GLY A 74 -4.84 -0.55 -1.04
C GLY A 74 -5.92 -1.55 -0.63
N ALA A 75 -5.54 -2.82 -0.46
CA ALA A 75 -6.44 -3.88 -0.04
C ALA A 75 -7.02 -3.63 1.36
N PHE A 76 -6.21 -3.12 2.28
CA PHE A 76 -6.68 -2.74 3.61
C PHE A 76 -7.63 -1.53 3.57
N ARG A 77 -7.29 -0.47 2.82
CA ARG A 77 -8.14 0.72 2.65
C ARG A 77 -9.51 0.34 2.07
N ALA A 78 -9.54 -0.58 1.10
CA ALA A 78 -10.77 -1.04 0.45
C ALA A 78 -11.80 -1.68 1.41
N GLN A 79 -11.39 -2.07 2.62
CA GLN A 79 -12.30 -2.61 3.64
C GLN A 79 -13.18 -1.52 4.30
N PHE A 80 -12.79 -0.25 4.18
CA PHE A 80 -13.41 0.88 4.89
C PHE A 80 -14.08 1.89 3.95
N ILE A 81 -14.01 1.68 2.64
CA ILE A 81 -14.59 2.56 1.63
C ILE A 81 -15.38 1.75 0.61
N THR A 82 -16.32 2.40 -0.06
CA THR A 82 -16.94 1.84 -1.26
C THR A 82 -15.99 2.01 -2.44
N VAL A 83 -15.50 0.90 -2.98
CA VAL A 83 -14.71 0.90 -4.22
C VAL A 83 -15.67 0.81 -5.40
N SER A 84 -16.03 1.95 -5.98
CA SER A 84 -16.85 2.03 -7.19
C SER A 84 -16.19 2.96 -8.20
N PRO A 85 -15.82 2.47 -9.41
CA PRO A 85 -15.20 3.29 -10.44
C PRO A 85 -16.01 4.57 -10.70
N GLY A 86 -15.34 5.72 -10.65
CA GLY A 86 -15.94 7.02 -10.90
C GLY A 86 -16.74 7.65 -9.74
N GLN A 87 -16.94 6.95 -8.61
CA GLN A 87 -17.65 7.52 -7.44
C GLN A 87 -16.73 8.21 -6.43
N GLU A 88 -15.42 8.04 -6.53
CA GLU A 88 -14.43 8.66 -5.63
C GLU A 88 -14.61 10.18 -5.56
N MET A 89 -14.79 10.81 -6.73
CA MET A 89 -15.04 12.25 -6.84
C MET A 89 -16.36 12.67 -6.19
N THR A 90 -17.40 11.82 -6.25
CA THR A 90 -18.68 12.09 -5.56
C THR A 90 -18.49 12.20 -4.06
N TYR A 91 -17.69 11.32 -3.44
CA TYR A 91 -17.40 11.40 -2.01
C TYR A 91 -16.61 12.67 -1.65
N VAL A 92 -15.65 13.07 -2.48
CA VAL A 92 -14.88 14.31 -2.29
C VAL A 92 -15.79 15.53 -2.34
N PHE A 93 -16.68 15.61 -3.34
CA PHE A 93 -17.61 16.74 -3.44
C PHE A 93 -18.60 16.78 -2.29
N LYS A 94 -19.16 15.64 -1.87
CA LYS A 94 -20.04 15.57 -0.68
C LYS A 94 -19.34 16.04 0.58
N ALA A 95 -18.08 15.63 0.81
CA ALA A 95 -17.31 16.09 1.97
C ALA A 95 -17.06 17.62 1.92
N ALA A 96 -16.83 18.18 0.74
CA ALA A 96 -16.68 19.62 0.55
C ALA A 96 -17.99 20.38 0.82
N GLU A 97 -19.12 19.90 0.30
CA GLU A 97 -20.46 20.46 0.57
C GLU A 97 -20.80 20.39 2.07
N ALA A 98 -20.53 19.25 2.73
CA ALA A 98 -20.77 19.08 4.15
C ALA A 98 -19.94 20.05 5.01
N LYS A 99 -18.72 20.39 4.59
CA LYS A 99 -17.88 21.41 5.23
C LYS A 99 -18.42 22.82 5.00
N ALA A 100 -18.88 23.12 3.79
CA ALA A 100 -19.45 24.42 3.43
C ALA A 100 -20.79 24.69 4.14
N TRP A 101 -21.61 23.65 4.35
CA TRP A 101 -22.83 23.72 5.17
C TRP A 101 -22.53 24.23 6.59
N VAL A 102 -21.51 23.67 7.25
CA VAL A 102 -21.09 24.11 8.60
C VAL A 102 -20.60 25.56 8.60
N ALA A 103 -20.04 26.04 7.49
CA ALA A 103 -19.62 27.43 7.32
C ALA A 103 -20.78 28.40 7.00
N GLY A 104 -22.02 27.90 6.89
CA GLY A 104 -23.20 28.71 6.60
C GLY A 104 -23.36 29.10 5.14
N ALA A 105 -22.81 28.33 4.20
CA ALA A 105 -23.08 28.53 2.77
C ALA A 105 -24.56 28.24 2.44
N PRO A 106 -25.14 28.90 1.42
CA PRO A 106 -26.54 28.73 1.05
C PRO A 106 -26.83 27.34 0.44
N ASP A 107 -28.08 26.86 0.60
CA ASP A 107 -28.51 25.52 0.17
C ASP A 107 -28.26 25.21 -1.33
N ALA A 108 -28.25 26.24 -2.19
CA ALA A 108 -27.96 26.10 -3.61
C ALA A 108 -26.53 25.60 -3.91
N ASP A 109 -25.62 25.68 -2.93
CA ASP A 109 -24.23 25.25 -3.04
C ASP A 109 -24.03 23.76 -2.70
N PHE A 110 -25.11 23.02 -2.41
CA PHE A 110 -25.03 21.60 -2.00
C PHE A 110 -25.78 20.62 -2.93
N PRO A 111 -25.56 20.65 -4.26
CA PRO A 111 -26.30 19.82 -5.21
C PRO A 111 -26.20 18.31 -4.95
N PHE A 112 -25.06 17.79 -4.48
CA PHE A 112 -24.95 16.36 -4.18
C PHE A 112 -25.75 15.96 -2.94
N MET A 113 -25.62 16.72 -1.84
CA MET A 113 -26.38 16.44 -0.61
C MET A 113 -27.88 16.65 -0.80
N ALA A 114 -28.30 17.69 -1.55
CA ALA A 114 -29.70 17.95 -1.85
C ALA A 114 -30.34 16.82 -2.68
N ALA A 115 -29.65 16.33 -3.71
CA ALA A 115 -30.14 15.22 -4.53
C ALA A 115 -30.28 13.92 -3.71
N GLU A 116 -29.32 13.62 -2.84
CA GLU A 116 -29.38 12.45 -1.97
C GLU A 116 -30.47 12.56 -0.89
N ALA A 117 -30.63 13.75 -0.30
CA ALA A 117 -31.68 14.04 0.66
C ALA A 117 -33.07 13.81 0.04
N ALA A 118 -33.31 14.37 -1.15
CA ALA A 118 -34.55 14.19 -1.89
C ALA A 118 -34.82 12.73 -2.26
N ALA A 119 -33.81 12.02 -2.77
CA ALA A 119 -33.95 10.61 -3.15
C ALA A 119 -34.22 9.69 -1.94
N GLY A 120 -33.69 10.04 -0.76
CA GLY A 120 -33.85 9.26 0.48
C GLY A 120 -35.01 9.71 1.38
N GLY A 121 -35.73 10.77 1.04
CA GLY A 121 -36.76 11.35 1.93
C GLY A 121 -36.18 11.90 3.25
N ARG A 122 -34.94 12.39 3.22
CA ARG A 122 -34.19 12.93 4.36
C ARG A 122 -34.00 14.44 4.22
N THR A 123 -33.58 15.12 5.28
CA THR A 123 -33.15 16.51 5.19
C THR A 123 -31.69 16.61 4.73
N ILE A 124 -31.29 17.77 4.20
CA ILE A 124 -29.87 18.03 3.89
C ILE A 124 -29.02 17.95 5.16
N ALA A 125 -29.55 18.36 6.32
CA ALA A 125 -28.88 18.27 7.61
C ALA A 125 -28.58 16.81 8.03
N ASP A 126 -29.49 15.88 7.75
CA ASP A 126 -29.26 14.45 8.02
C ASP A 126 -28.12 13.91 7.16
N VAL A 127 -28.15 14.20 5.85
CA VAL A 127 -27.09 13.79 4.91
C VAL A 127 -25.75 14.42 5.29
N GLN A 128 -25.74 15.71 5.63
CA GLN A 128 -24.55 16.41 6.06
C GLN A 128 -23.93 15.77 7.30
N THR A 129 -24.74 15.41 8.29
CA THR A 129 -24.27 14.78 9.53
C THR A 129 -23.63 13.43 9.24
N GLU A 130 -24.26 12.61 8.39
CA GLU A 130 -23.72 11.30 7.98
C GLU A 130 -22.39 11.43 7.21
N VAL A 131 -22.34 12.34 6.23
CA VAL A 131 -21.14 12.60 5.43
C VAL A 131 -20.00 13.13 6.30
N ALA A 132 -20.28 14.08 7.19
CA ALA A 132 -19.28 14.65 8.09
C ALA A 132 -18.70 13.60 9.04
N TYR A 133 -19.56 12.76 9.62
CA TYR A 133 -19.14 11.66 10.51
C TYR A 133 -18.26 10.65 9.76
N SER A 134 -18.70 10.19 8.59
CA SER A 134 -17.96 9.23 7.77
C SER A 134 -16.61 9.80 7.30
N SER A 135 -16.59 11.07 6.91
CA SER A 135 -15.37 11.77 6.50
C SER A 135 -14.37 11.88 7.66
N ALA A 136 -14.84 12.22 8.86
CA ALA A 136 -13.97 12.33 10.04
C ALA A 136 -13.33 10.97 10.42
N LEU A 137 -14.13 9.90 10.41
CA LEU A 137 -13.63 8.54 10.65
C LEU A 137 -12.58 8.15 9.60
N PHE A 138 -12.89 8.38 8.32
CA PHE A 138 -11.96 8.04 7.23
C PHE A 138 -10.68 8.88 7.28
N ILE A 139 -10.73 10.18 7.59
CA ILE A 139 -9.53 11.01 7.71
C ILE A 139 -8.60 10.45 8.80
N LYS A 140 -9.15 10.06 9.96
CA LYS A 140 -8.36 9.47 11.06
C LYS A 140 -7.70 8.17 10.64
N LEU A 141 -8.43 7.25 10.02
CA LEU A 141 -7.89 5.96 9.59
C LEU A 141 -6.96 6.08 8.37
N GLY A 142 -7.41 6.80 7.34
CA GLY A 142 -6.70 6.99 6.08
C GLY A 142 -5.34 7.65 6.26
N SER A 143 -5.22 8.63 7.17
CA SER A 143 -3.93 9.24 7.50
C SER A 143 -2.96 8.25 8.18
N ARG A 144 -3.45 7.37 9.05
CA ARG A 144 -2.64 6.29 9.66
C ARG A 144 -2.16 5.29 8.62
N ILE A 145 -3.05 4.85 7.72
CA ILE A 145 -2.71 3.94 6.62
C ILE A 145 -1.61 4.57 5.75
N GLU A 146 -1.78 5.84 5.36
CA GLU A 146 -0.81 6.54 4.52
C GLU A 146 0.54 6.74 5.22
N GLY A 147 0.52 7.10 6.50
CA GLY A 147 1.72 7.21 7.31
C GLY A 147 2.49 5.89 7.39
N ALA A 148 1.80 4.78 7.68
CA ALA A 148 2.42 3.45 7.75
C ALA A 148 2.98 3.01 6.38
N ARG A 149 2.24 3.25 5.29
CA ARG A 149 2.67 2.95 3.92
C ARG A 149 3.96 3.69 3.56
N MET A 150 4.01 5.00 3.80
CA MET A 150 5.18 5.81 3.49
C MET A 150 6.39 5.47 4.39
N ALA A 151 6.15 5.22 5.68
CA ALA A 151 7.20 4.81 6.62
C ALA A 151 7.83 3.47 6.23
N ALA A 152 7.01 2.47 5.88
CA ALA A 152 7.48 1.16 5.44
C ALA A 152 8.31 1.25 4.15
N LYS A 153 7.86 2.02 3.15
CA LYS A 153 8.62 2.25 1.91
C LYS A 153 9.96 2.94 2.16
N ALA A 154 9.98 3.93 3.04
CA ALA A 154 11.21 4.60 3.45
C ALA A 154 12.17 3.62 4.15
N ALA A 155 11.66 2.78 5.06
CA ALA A 155 12.45 1.76 5.75
C ALA A 155 13.02 0.70 4.79
N VAL A 156 12.21 0.20 3.83
CA VAL A 156 12.68 -0.69 2.76
C VAL A 156 13.77 -0.03 1.94
N THR A 157 13.68 1.27 1.67
CA THR A 157 14.69 2.01 0.89
C THR A 157 15.99 2.18 1.68
N ALA A 158 15.90 2.43 2.99
CA ALA A 158 17.06 2.63 3.87
C ALA A 158 17.78 1.33 4.26
N ALA A 159 17.09 0.19 4.24
CA ALA A 159 17.66 -1.10 4.62
C ALA A 159 18.86 -1.49 3.74
N THR A 160 19.91 -2.04 4.35
CA THR A 160 21.16 -2.41 3.66
C THR A 160 21.29 -3.90 3.38
N ASN A 161 20.38 -4.72 3.92
CA ASN A 161 20.33 -6.17 3.71
C ASN A 161 18.89 -6.64 3.46
N ILE A 162 18.74 -7.87 2.96
CA ILE A 162 17.45 -8.39 2.51
C ILE A 162 16.50 -8.64 3.69
N LYS A 163 17.02 -9.11 4.83
CA LYS A 163 16.23 -9.37 6.05
C LYS A 163 15.51 -8.10 6.51
N ASP A 164 16.23 -6.98 6.60
CA ASP A 164 15.68 -5.71 7.05
C ASP A 164 14.67 -5.14 6.04
N MET A 165 14.88 -5.36 4.74
CA MET A 165 13.89 -5.01 3.72
C MET A 165 12.59 -5.79 3.90
N VAL A 166 12.68 -7.11 4.10
CA VAL A 166 11.51 -7.97 4.32
C VAL A 166 10.79 -7.58 5.61
N ALA A 167 11.52 -7.39 6.71
CA ALA A 167 10.94 -6.95 7.98
C ALA A 167 10.24 -5.58 7.86
N ALA A 168 10.86 -4.61 7.18
CA ALA A 168 10.28 -3.30 6.94
C ALA A 168 8.99 -3.34 6.10
N SER A 169 8.84 -4.34 5.23
CA SER A 169 7.63 -4.52 4.40
C SER A 169 6.46 -5.17 5.13
N ALA A 170 6.71 -5.80 6.29
CA ALA A 170 5.70 -6.52 7.07
C ALA A 170 4.90 -5.57 7.98
N VAL A 171 4.07 -4.72 7.38
CA VAL A 171 3.21 -3.77 8.11
C VAL A 171 2.03 -4.51 8.75
N ASP A 172 1.81 -4.30 10.04
CA ASP A 172 0.58 -4.72 10.73
C ASP A 172 -0.56 -3.74 10.42
N TRP A 173 -1.24 -3.97 9.30
CA TRP A 173 -2.36 -3.16 8.86
C TRP A 173 -3.54 -3.24 9.83
N ALA A 174 -3.80 -4.41 10.43
CA ALA A 174 -4.94 -4.60 11.33
C ALA A 174 -4.79 -3.77 12.62
N ALA A 175 -3.57 -3.60 13.13
CA ALA A 175 -3.31 -2.70 14.26
C ALA A 175 -3.69 -1.24 13.97
N LEU A 176 -3.75 -0.82 12.70
CA LEU A 176 -4.19 0.52 12.33
C LEU A 176 -5.70 0.73 12.45
N ALA A 177 -6.51 -0.33 12.57
CA ALA A 177 -7.93 -0.22 12.83
C ALA A 177 -8.26 -0.01 14.32
N ALA A 178 -7.33 -0.31 15.23
CA ALA A 178 -7.54 -0.10 16.66
C ALA A 178 -7.69 1.40 16.98
N PRO A 179 -8.64 1.81 17.83
CA PRO A 179 -9.01 3.21 18.07
C PRO A 179 -7.90 4.11 18.63
#